data_AF-A0A560IVE0-F1
#
_entry.id   AF-A0A560IVE0-F1
#
_cell.length_a   1.000
_cell.length_b   1.000
_cell.length_c   1.000
_cell.angle_alpha   90.00
_cell.angle_beta   90.00
_cell.angle_gamma   90.00
#
_symmetry.space_group_name_H-M   'P 1'
#
loop_
_entity.id
_entity.type
_entity.pdbx_description
1 polymer ?
#
loop_
_entity_poly.entity_id
_entity_poly.type
_entity_poly.pdbx_seq_one_letter_code
_entity_poly.pdbx_strand_id
1 'polypeptide(L)' 'MAGSLLDHFAALSDPRQSWKVIYPLPEILLVVLCATIAGAEDFVEIRRWGTMNRDFLRRFLPYAGGIPSHDTLND' A
#
# COMPACT_ATOMS: atom_id res chain seq x y z
N MET A 1 -11.11 -21.30 8.93
CA MET A 1 -10.37 -20.99 7.68
C MET A 1 -9.73 -19.63 7.87
N ALA A 2 -8.40 -19.55 7.92
CA ALA A 2 -7.72 -18.25 7.99
C ALA A 2 -7.81 -17.60 6.60
N GLY A 3 -8.47 -16.45 6.49
CA GLY A 3 -8.47 -15.66 5.25
C GLY A 3 -7.06 -15.14 4.94
N SER A 4 -6.79 -14.77 3.70
CA SER A 4 -5.56 -14.07 3.36
C SER A 4 -5.51 -12.71 4.06
N LEU A 5 -4.31 -12.13 4.17
CA LEU A 5 -4.17 -10.77 4.70
C LEU A 5 -5.00 -9.75 3.91
N LEU A 6 -5.06 -9.90 2.58
CA LEU A 6 -5.84 -9.01 1.73
C LEU A 6 -7.34 -9.12 1.99
N ASP A 7 -7.83 -10.31 2.33
CA ASP A 7 -9.24 -10.50 2.73
C ASP A 7 -9.56 -9.73 4.03
N HIS A 8 -8.60 -9.67 4.96
CA HIS A 8 -8.75 -8.88 6.18
C HIS A 8 -8.71 -7.37 5.88
N PHE A 9 -7.85 -6.92 4.95
CA PHE A 9 -7.83 -5.51 4.52
C PHE A 9 -9.13 -5.09 3.83
N ALA A 10 -9.76 -5.99 3.06
CA ALA A 10 -11.01 -5.72 2.37
C ALA A 10 -12.18 -5.44 3.33
N ALA A 11 -12.09 -5.87 4.60
CA ALA A 11 -13.10 -5.58 5.62
C ALA A 11 -12.96 -4.17 6.23
N LEU A 12 -11.88 -3.43 5.93
CA LEU A 12 -11.68 -2.07 6.42
C LEU A 12 -12.47 -1.07 5.57
N SER A 13 -13.27 -0.25 6.23
CA SER A 13 -13.87 0.92 5.58
C SER A 13 -12.79 1.96 5.26
N ASP A 14 -12.81 2.49 4.04
CA ASP A 14 -11.94 3.60 3.64
C ASP A 14 -12.62 4.94 3.99
N PRO A 15 -12.14 5.67 5.02
CA PRO A 15 -12.77 6.91 5.46
C PRO A 15 -12.45 8.09 4.53
N ARG A 16 -11.58 7.91 3.53
CA ARG A 16 -11.13 8.98 2.64
C ARG A 16 -12.24 9.36 1.66
N GLN A 17 -12.21 10.61 1.21
CA GLN A 17 -13.15 11.11 0.21
C GLN A 17 -12.92 10.38 -1.12
N SER A 18 -13.87 9.55 -1.54
CA SER A 18 -13.71 8.63 -2.68
C SER A 18 -13.26 9.32 -3.98
N TRP A 19 -13.69 10.57 -4.23
CA TRP A 19 -13.29 11.35 -5.41
C TRP A 19 -11.86 11.90 -5.36
N LYS A 20 -11.16 11.78 -4.22
CA LYS A 20 -9.75 12.14 -4.04
C LYS A 20 -8.83 10.91 -3.98
N VAL A 21 -9.38 9.69 -4.06
CA VAL A 21 -8.60 8.46 -3.94
C VAL A 21 -7.96 8.10 -5.28
N ILE A 22 -6.65 8.26 -5.36
CA ILE A 22 -5.81 7.78 -6.48
C ILE A 22 -5.33 6.35 -6.21
N TYR A 23 -4.98 6.05 -4.95
CA TYR A 23 -4.43 4.78 -4.52
C TYR A 23 -5.44 4.02 -3.65
N PRO A 24 -5.96 2.87 -4.10
CA PRO A 24 -6.85 2.04 -3.32
C PRO A 24 -6.24 1.69 -1.94
N LEU A 25 -7.07 1.70 -0.90
CA LEU A 25 -6.61 1.41 0.47
C LEU A 25 -5.81 0.08 0.57
N PRO A 26 -6.22 -1.04 -0.06
CA PRO A 26 -5.45 -2.27 -0.02
C PRO A 26 -4.03 -2.14 -0.58
N GLU A 27 -3.82 -1.32 -1.62
CA GLU A 27 -2.49 -1.10 -2.21
C GLU A 27 -1.56 -0.33 -1.26
N ILE A 28 -2.12 0.64 -0.53
CA ILE A 28 -1.41 1.40 0.51
C ILE A 28 -1.02 0.48 1.67
N LEU A 29 -1.97 -0.29 2.19
CA LEU A 29 -1.72 -1.18 3.32
C LEU A 29 -0.69 -2.26 2.98
N LEU A 30 -0.75 -2.83 1.77
CA LEU A 30 0.20 -3.84 1.33
C LEU A 30 1.62 -3.27 1.20
N VAL A 31 1.81 -2.09 0.58
CA VAL A 31 3.16 -1.53 0.41
C VAL A 31 3.77 -1.10 1.75
N VAL A 32 2.97 -0.49 2.64
CA VAL A 32 3.43 -0.10 3.98
C VAL A 32 3.86 -1.33 4.75
N LEU A 33 3.02 -2.37 4.82
CA LEU A 33 3.37 -3.59 5.55
C LEU A 33 4.64 -4.25 5.02
N CYS A 34 4.74 -4.49 3.72
CA CYS A 34 5.88 -5.18 3.15
C CYS A 34 7.18 -4.37 3.31
N ALA A 35 7.12 -3.05 3.13
CA ALA A 35 8.27 -2.18 3.35
C ALA A 35 8.71 -2.16 4.83
N THR A 36 7.76 -2.09 5.77
CA THR A 36 8.06 -2.16 7.21
C THR A 36 8.71 -3.50 7.58
N ILE A 37 8.22 -4.63 7.06
CA ILE A 37 8.86 -5.94 7.25
C ILE A 37 10.28 -5.97 6.66
N ALA A 38 10.49 -5.26 5.55
CA ALA A 38 11.80 -5.12 4.92
C ALA A 38 12.72 -4.09 5.63
N GLY A 39 12.28 -3.50 6.74
CA GLY A 39 13.08 -2.60 7.57
C GLY A 39 13.00 -1.12 7.18
N ALA A 40 12.01 -0.70 6.38
CA ALA A 40 11.76 0.72 6.17
C ALA A 40 11.18 1.36 7.44
N GLU A 41 11.80 2.45 7.91
CA GLU A 41 11.45 3.11 9.17
C GLU A 41 10.58 4.36 8.96
N ASP A 42 10.55 4.92 7.75
CA ASP A 42 9.75 6.09 7.40
C ASP A 42 9.05 5.99 6.04
N PHE A 43 8.18 6.95 5.72
CA PHE A 43 7.42 6.96 4.47
C PHE A 43 8.27 7.24 3.23
N VAL A 44 9.43 7.87 3.37
CA VAL A 44 10.39 8.08 2.27
C VAL A 44 11.00 6.73 1.90
N GLU A 45 11.41 5.94 2.89
CA GLU A 45 11.92 4.59 2.72
C GLU A 45 10.84 3.63 2.21
N ILE A 46 9.59 3.73 2.70
CA ILE A 46 8.47 2.93 2.19
C ILE A 46 8.25 3.20 0.70
N ARG A 47 8.22 4.48 0.28
CA ARG A 47 8.09 4.83 -1.14
C ARG A 47 9.26 4.26 -1.94
N ARG A 48 10.49 4.40 -1.44
CA ARG A 48 11.70 3.91 -2.11
C ARG A 48 11.63 2.40 -2.29
N TRP A 49 11.34 1.66 -1.23
CA TRP A 49 11.20 0.21 -1.24
C TRP A 49 10.09 -0.24 -2.20
N GLY A 50 8.93 0.38 -2.13
CA GLY A 50 7.80 0.06 -3.00
C GLY A 50 8.11 0.32 -4.47
N THR A 51 8.86 1.38 -4.78
CA THR A 51 9.30 1.68 -6.14
C THR A 51 10.25 0.62 -6.66
N MET A 52 11.20 0.17 -5.83
CA MET A 52 12.16 -0.88 -6.19
C MET A 52 11.51 -2.26 -6.34
N ASN A 53 10.41 -2.52 -5.61
CA ASN A 53 9.74 -3.82 -5.55
C ASN A 53 8.34 -3.80 -6.19
N ARG A 54 8.08 -2.86 -7.10
CA ARG A 54 6.76 -2.70 -7.72
C ARG A 54 6.30 -3.97 -8.43
N ASP A 55 7.19 -4.65 -9.14
CA ASP A 55 6.83 -5.90 -9.85
C ASP A 55 6.46 -7.03 -8.90
N PHE A 56 7.09 -7.09 -7.72
CA PHE A 56 6.70 -8.01 -6.66
C PHE A 56 5.29 -7.70 -6.13
N LEU A 57 5.03 -6.43 -5.82
CA LEU A 57 3.73 -5.96 -5.33
C LEU A 57 2.61 -6.20 -6.35
N ARG A 58 2.92 -6.07 -7.66
CA ARG A 58 1.99 -6.33 -8.77
C ARG A 58 1.53 -7.76 -8.92
N ARG A 59 2.15 -8.71 -8.21
CA ARG A 59 1.67 -10.10 -8.12
C ARG A 59 0.43 -10.23 -7.23
N PHE A 60 0.14 -9.22 -6.41
CA PHE A 60 -0.94 -9.23 -5.42
C PHE A 60 -2.04 -8.23 -5.76
N LEU A 61 -1.69 -7.00 -6.15
CA LEU A 61 -2.63 -5.92 -6.49
C LEU A 61 -2.16 -5.14 -7.73
N PRO A 62 -3.02 -4.39 -8.45
CA PRO A 62 -2.66 -3.78 -9.72
C PRO A 62 -1.56 -2.71 -9.70
N TYR A 63 -1.55 -1.85 -8.67
CA TYR A 63 -0.68 -0.66 -8.59
C TYR A 63 -0.75 0.22 -9.85
N ALA A 64 -1.96 0.47 -10.34
CA ALA A 64 -2.23 1.23 -11.55
C ALA A 64 -1.79 2.71 -11.41
N GLY A 65 -2.03 3.30 -10.23
CA GLY A 65 -1.57 4.66 -9.89
C GLY A 65 -0.07 4.76 -9.58
N GLY A 66 0.66 3.64 -9.56
CA GLY A 66 2.04 3.60 -9.11
C GLY A 66 2.16 3.43 -7.60
N ILE A 67 3.29 3.87 -7.03
CA ILE A 67 3.56 3.82 -5.59
C ILE A 67 3.25 5.20 -5.00
N PRO A 68 2.44 5.29 -3.93
CA PRO A 68 2.11 6.56 -3.28
C PRO A 68 3.37 7.31 -2.86
N SER A 69 3.31 8.65 -2.89
CA SER A 69 4.40 9.48 -2.36
C SER A 69 4.47 9.37 -0.84
N HIS A 70 5.57 9.83 -0.24
CA HIS A 70 5.66 9.95 1.21
C HIS A 70 4.59 10.91 1.76
N ASP A 71 4.28 11.98 1.03
CA ASP A 71 3.18 12.89 1.39
C ASP A 71 1.83 12.17 1.40
N THR A 72 1.54 11.35 0.39
CA THR A 72 0.29 10.55 0.35
C THR A 72 0.19 9.54 1.49
N LEU A 73 1.32 9.07 2.02
CA LEU A 73 1.35 8.12 3.14
C LEU A 73 1.28 8.81 4.51
N ASN A 74 1.59 10.10 4.57
CA ASN A 74 1.65 10.88 5.80
C ASN A 74 0.40 11.76 6.05
N ASP A 75 -0.53 11.80 5.09
CA ASP A 75 -1.74 12.64 5.07
C ASP A 75 -3.01 11.78 5.27
#